data_AF-A0AA90QC07-F1
#
_entry.id   AF-A0AA90QC07-F1
#
_cell.length_a   1.000
_cell.length_b   1.000
_cell.length_c   1.000
_cell.angle_alpha   90.00
_cell.angle_beta   90.00
_cell.angle_gamma   90.00
#
_symmetry.space_group_name_H-M   'P 1'
#
loop_
_entity.id
_entity.type
_entity.pdbx_description
1 polymer ?
#
loop_
_entity_poly.entity_id
_entity_poly.type
_entity_poly.pdbx_seq_one_letter_code
_entity_poly.pdbx_strand_id
1 'polypeptide(L)'
;MQFIRSGDAYQVARVTGPQHNLLGISLGDGTDAVDVVALPIRAGEHARVDRNDVLAQVMAGLQTANHALDKRYAIARILFVPSDTPSSSVYAMLTVELIRRIDQQGVFLVFD
;
A
#
# COMPACT_ATOMS: atom_id res chain seq x y z
N MET A 1 12.75 4.03 -0.04
CA MET A 1 11.55 3.33 -0.51
C MET A 1 11.83 2.78 -1.89
N GLN A 2 11.24 1.64 -2.22
CA GLN A 2 11.38 1.00 -3.52
C GLN A 2 9.99 0.80 -4.09
N PHE A 3 9.76 1.27 -5.31
CA PHE A 3 8.48 1.18 -6.00
C PHE A 3 8.54 0.05 -7.01
N ILE A 4 7.55 -0.84 -6.95
CA ILE A 4 7.53 -2.10 -7.71
C ILE A 4 6.18 -2.21 -8.42
N ARG A 5 6.18 -2.74 -9.64
CA ARG A 5 4.98 -3.14 -10.38
C ARG A 5 5.02 -4.65 -10.54
N SER A 6 4.01 -5.33 -10.02
CA SER A 6 3.85 -6.79 -10.17
C SER A 6 2.44 -7.08 -10.64
N GLY A 7 2.31 -7.53 -11.90
CA GLY A 7 1.02 -7.71 -12.55
C GLY A 7 0.17 -6.43 -12.53
N ASP A 8 -1.01 -6.52 -11.90
CA ASP A 8 -1.97 -5.43 -11.75
C ASP A 8 -1.71 -4.53 -10.52
N ALA A 9 -0.79 -4.92 -9.63
CA ALA A 9 -0.53 -4.22 -8.37
C ALA A 9 0.68 -3.27 -8.45
N TYR A 10 0.48 -2.04 -7.97
CA TYR A 10 1.56 -1.10 -7.65
C TYR A 10 1.97 -1.34 -6.20
N GLN A 11 3.27 -1.37 -5.92
CA GLN A 11 3.77 -1.66 -4.58
C GLN A 11 4.83 -0.64 -4.15
N VAL A 12 4.93 -0.42 -2.85
CA VAL A 12 6.00 0.34 -2.22
C VAL A 12 6.53 -0.42 -1.00
N ALA A 13 7.83 -0.67 -1.01
CA ALA A 13 8.56 -1.21 0.14
C ALA A 13 9.31 -0.07 0.84
N ARG A 14 9.15 0.04 2.16
CA ARG A 14 9.92 0.95 3.02
C ARG A 14 10.73 0.14 4.01
N VAL A 15 12.05 0.33 3.95
CA VAL A 15 13.01 -0.22 4.90
C VAL A 15 13.77 0.93 5.53
N THR A 16 13.66 1.08 6.85
CA THR A 16 14.40 2.07 7.65
C THR A 16 14.92 1.43 8.94
N GLY A 17 16.18 1.03 8.94
CA GLY A 17 16.77 0.26 10.04
C GLY A 17 15.99 -1.03 10.27
N PRO A 18 15.49 -1.30 11.49
CA PRO A 18 14.69 -2.51 11.79
C PRO A 18 13.23 -2.40 11.33
N GLN A 19 12.80 -1.25 10.82
CA GLN A 19 11.42 -1.05 10.39
C GLN A 19 11.28 -1.43 8.92
N HIS A 20 10.37 -2.34 8.65
CA HIS A 20 10.05 -2.82 7.31
C HIS A 20 8.53 -2.80 7.13
N ASN A 21 8.08 -2.22 6.02
CA ASN A 21 6.69 -2.21 5.61
C ASN A 21 6.57 -2.40 4.10
N LEU A 22 5.58 -3.18 3.67
CA LEU A 22 5.22 -3.35 2.27
C LEU A 22 3.73 -3.06 2.09
N LEU A 23 3.42 -2.16 1.17
CA LEU A 23 2.05 -1.91 0.70
C LEU A 23 1.97 -2.22 -0.78
N GLY A 24 0.96 -3.00 -1.18
CA GLY A 24 0.51 -3.11 -2.56
C GLY A 24 -0.91 -2.59 -2.73
N ILE A 25 -1.19 -1.92 -3.84
CA ILE A 25 -2.53 -1.49 -4.25
C ILE A 25 -2.80 -1.82 -5.71
N SER A 26 -4.02 -2.25 -6.03
CA SER A 26 -4.56 -2.21 -7.39
C SER A 26 -5.60 -1.11 -7.48
N LEU A 27 -5.54 -0.30 -8.54
CA LEU A 27 -6.55 0.73 -8.78
C LEU A 27 -7.85 0.10 -9.31
N GLY A 28 -8.98 0.73 -8.99
CA GLY A 28 -10.30 0.35 -9.47
C GLY A 28 -11.09 1.56 -9.99
N ASP A 29 -12.38 1.35 -10.21
CA ASP A 29 -13.36 2.36 -10.62
C ASP A 29 -14.15 2.96 -9.44
N GLY A 30 -14.08 2.35 -8.26
CA GLY A 30 -14.70 2.83 -7.03
C GLY A 30 -16.12 2.33 -6.79
N THR A 31 -16.60 1.31 -7.52
CA THR A 31 -17.95 0.75 -7.32
C THR A 31 -17.98 -0.40 -6.31
N ASP A 32 -16.88 -1.17 -6.23
CA ASP A 32 -16.81 -2.37 -5.40
C ASP A 32 -16.16 -2.12 -4.04
N ALA A 33 -16.41 -3.04 -3.10
CA ALA A 33 -15.72 -3.06 -1.82
C ALA A 33 -14.23 -3.40 -2.01
N VAL A 34 -13.37 -2.76 -1.21
CA VAL A 34 -11.92 -2.98 -1.26
C VAL A 34 -11.57 -4.37 -0.75
N ASP A 35 -10.91 -5.17 -1.58
CA ASP A 35 -10.34 -6.45 -1.21
C ASP A 35 -9.03 -6.24 -0.44
N VAL A 36 -8.93 -6.73 0.79
CA VAL A 36 -7.74 -6.55 1.64
C VAL A 36 -7.15 -7.91 1.95
N VAL A 37 -5.98 -8.18 1.37
CA VAL A 37 -5.32 -9.49 1.35
C VAL A 37 -4.01 -9.43 2.15
N ALA A 38 -3.93 -10.29 3.16
CA ALA A 38 -2.70 -10.55 3.89
C ALA A 38 -1.78 -11.44 3.05
N LEU A 39 -0.56 -10.99 2.79
CA LEU A 39 0.49 -11.78 2.16
C LEU A 39 1.04 -12.83 3.14
N PRO A 40 1.56 -13.95 2.61
CA PRO A 40 2.17 -14.99 3.45
C PRO A 40 3.40 -14.44 4.19
N ILE A 41 3.52 -14.82 5.46
CA ILE A 41 4.69 -14.54 6.31
C ILE A 41 5.56 -15.79 6.44
N ARG A 42 6.85 -15.62 6.76
CA ARG A 42 7.77 -16.76 6.90
C ARG A 42 7.48 -17.56 8.17
N ALA A 43 7.92 -18.83 8.18
CA ALA A 43 7.86 -19.64 9.39
C ALA A 43 8.61 -18.96 10.55
N GLY A 44 7.96 -18.82 11.70
CA GLY A 44 8.50 -18.13 12.88
C GLY A 44 8.21 -16.63 12.95
N GLU A 45 7.68 -16.02 11.89
CA GLU A 45 7.13 -14.67 11.96
C GLU A 45 5.71 -14.70 12.55
N HIS A 46 5.31 -13.59 13.17
CA HIS A 46 4.01 -13.45 13.79
C HIS A 46 3.29 -12.23 13.20
N ALA A 47 1.97 -12.28 13.12
CA ALA A 47 1.17 -11.12 12.74
C ALA A 47 1.28 -10.03 13.82
N ARG A 48 1.51 -8.79 13.40
CA ARG A 48 1.72 -7.62 14.25
C ARG A 48 0.89 -6.42 13.81
N VAL A 49 0.36 -6.45 12.59
CA VAL A 49 -0.55 -5.42 12.04
C VAL A 49 -1.91 -6.03 11.74
N ASP A 50 -2.96 -5.28 12.05
CA ASP A 50 -4.35 -5.70 11.82
C ASP A 50 -4.86 -5.27 10.44
N ARG A 51 -5.71 -6.12 9.84
CA ARG A 51 -6.28 -5.90 8.51
C ARG A 51 -7.14 -4.64 8.44
N ASN A 52 -7.96 -4.37 9.45
CA ASN A 52 -8.85 -3.22 9.47
C ASN A 52 -8.07 -1.93 9.72
N ASP A 53 -7.02 -1.98 10.55
CA ASP A 53 -6.11 -0.85 10.75
C ASP A 53 -5.38 -0.49 9.45
N VAL A 54 -4.91 -1.49 8.70
CA VAL A 54 -4.31 -1.29 7.36
C VAL A 54 -5.32 -0.63 6.42
N LEU A 55 -6.55 -1.16 6.33
CA LEU A 55 -7.60 -0.58 5.49
C LEU A 55 -7.86 0.89 5.86
N ALA A 56 -8.06 1.19 7.15
CA ALA A 56 -8.33 2.54 7.62
C ALA A 56 -7.19 3.51 7.26
N GLN A 57 -5.94 3.11 7.48
CA GLN A 57 -4.78 3.92 7.11
C GLN A 57 -4.67 4.14 5.61
N VAL A 58 -4.85 3.09 4.80
CA VAL A 58 -4.79 3.21 3.33
C VAL A 58 -5.87 4.16 2.82
N MET A 59 -7.10 4.04 3.30
CA MET A 59 -8.18 4.93 2.88
C MET A 59 -7.92 6.39 3.27
N ALA A 60 -7.37 6.64 4.47
CA ALA A 60 -6.97 7.98 4.89
C ALA A 60 -5.85 8.56 3.99
N GLY A 61 -4.86 7.73 3.64
CA GLY A 61 -3.80 8.09 2.72
C GLY A 61 -4.31 8.38 1.30
N LEU A 62 -5.26 7.58 0.81
CA LEU A 62 -5.89 7.78 -0.51
C LEU A 62 -6.65 9.11 -0.55
N GLN A 63 -7.47 9.41 0.47
CA GLN A 63 -8.17 10.70 0.57
C GLN A 63 -7.19 11.87 0.58
N THR A 64 -6.09 11.75 1.33
CA THR A 64 -5.02 12.76 1.38
C THR A 64 -4.39 12.99 0.01
N ALA A 65 -4.07 11.91 -0.71
CA ALA A 65 -3.46 12.00 -2.04
C ALA A 65 -4.41 12.60 -3.08
N ASN A 66 -5.67 12.14 -3.10
CA ASN A 66 -6.71 12.65 -3.99
C ASN A 66 -6.95 14.15 -3.79
N HIS A 67 -7.05 14.59 -2.53
CA HIS A 67 -7.20 16.02 -2.22
C HIS A 67 -5.98 16.83 -2.68
N ALA A 68 -4.75 16.34 -2.43
CA ALA A 68 -3.54 17.06 -2.80
C ALA A 68 -3.30 17.16 -4.31
N LEU A 69 -3.80 16.19 -5.09
CA LEU A 69 -3.60 16.11 -6.54
C LEU A 69 -4.80 16.62 -7.36
N ASP A 70 -5.91 16.97 -6.70
CA ASP A 70 -7.21 17.22 -7.33
C ASP A 70 -7.64 16.06 -8.25
N LYS A 71 -7.56 14.83 -7.70
CA LYS A 71 -7.85 13.56 -8.40
C LYS A 71 -8.89 12.73 -7.65
N ARG A 72 -9.33 11.66 -8.30
CA ARG A 72 -10.33 10.70 -7.77
C ARG A 72 -9.88 9.26 -8.02
N TYR A 73 -8.67 8.91 -7.58
CA TYR A 73 -8.23 7.52 -7.59
C TYR A 73 -9.11 6.69 -6.66
N ALA A 74 -9.43 5.46 -7.08
CA ALA A 74 -10.08 4.44 -6.28
C ALA A 74 -9.16 3.20 -6.17
N ILE A 75 -9.20 2.53 -5.03
CA ILE A 75 -8.42 1.30 -4.79
C ILE A 75 -9.39 0.12 -4.79
N ALA A 76 -9.12 -0.90 -5.60
CA ALA A 76 -9.88 -2.14 -5.62
C ALA A 76 -9.29 -3.21 -4.70
N ARG A 77 -7.95 -3.23 -4.55
CA ARG A 77 -7.26 -4.23 -3.73
C ARG A 77 -6.12 -3.61 -2.94
N ILE A 78 -5.92 -4.11 -1.72
CA ILE A 78 -4.79 -3.81 -0.83
C ILE A 78 -4.07 -5.12 -0.50
N LEU A 79 -2.75 -5.12 -0.64
CA LEU A 79 -1.84 -6.18 -0.21
C LEU A 79 -0.96 -5.66 0.93
N PHE A 80 -0.79 -6.42 1.99
CA PHE A 80 0.09 -6.06 3.11
C PHE A 80 0.76 -7.29 3.71
N VAL A 81 1.88 -7.12 4.41
CA VAL A 81 2.56 -8.21 5.12
C VAL A 81 2.18 -8.16 6.61
N PRO A 82 1.50 -9.17 7.16
CA PRO A 82 1.07 -9.16 8.56
C PRO A 82 2.18 -9.01 9.59
N SER A 83 3.41 -9.46 9.27
CA SER A 83 4.58 -9.36 10.16
C SER A 83 5.31 -8.02 10.09
N ASP A 84 4.79 -7.07 9.29
CA ASP A 84 5.35 -5.72 9.15
C ASP A 84 5.47 -4.99 10.49
N THR A 85 6.33 -3.97 10.49
CA THR A 85 6.53 -3.14 11.68
C THR A 85 5.26 -2.33 11.98
N PRO A 86 4.68 -2.46 13.19
CA PRO A 86 3.49 -1.71 13.56
C PRO A 86 3.75 -0.21 13.57
N SER A 87 2.83 0.53 12.97
CA SER A 87 2.80 1.99 13.00
C SER A 87 1.38 2.45 12.72
N SER A 88 0.94 3.49 13.42
CA SER A 88 -0.41 4.05 13.31
C SER A 88 -0.64 4.85 12.02
N SER A 89 0.42 5.13 11.24
CA SER A 89 0.32 6.00 10.06
C SER A 89 1.15 5.57 8.86
N VAL A 90 1.94 4.49 8.97
CA VAL A 90 2.87 4.11 7.90
C VAL A 90 2.14 3.77 6.61
N TYR A 91 1.03 3.04 6.66
CA TYR A 91 0.30 2.65 5.46
C TYR A 91 -0.41 3.85 4.80
N ALA A 92 -0.82 4.84 5.59
CA ALA A 92 -1.36 6.10 5.07
C ALA A 92 -0.29 6.87 4.28
N MET A 93 0.90 7.02 4.87
CA MET A 93 2.04 7.68 4.21
C MET A 93 2.48 6.91 2.96
N LEU A 94 2.57 5.59 3.02
CA LEU A 94 2.92 4.75 1.86
C LEU A 94 1.89 4.89 0.74
N THR A 95 0.60 5.00 1.07
CA THR A 95 -0.46 5.23 0.07
C THR A 95 -0.28 6.57 -0.63
N VAL A 96 0.01 7.64 0.11
CA VAL A 96 0.27 8.97 -0.47
C VAL A 96 1.44 8.93 -1.45
N GLU A 97 2.55 8.33 -1.04
CA GLU A 97 3.74 8.22 -1.88
C GLU A 97 3.51 7.35 -3.12
N LEU A 98 2.76 6.26 -2.97
CA LEU A 98 2.45 5.36 -4.08
C LEU A 98 1.52 6.01 -5.11
N ILE A 99 0.44 6.69 -4.66
CA ILE A 99 -0.48 7.41 -5.55
C ILE A 99 0.23 8.56 -6.27
N ARG A 100 1.05 9.35 -5.57
CA ARG A 100 1.88 10.40 -6.20
C ARG A 100 2.79 9.84 -7.28
N ARG A 101 3.43 8.70 -6.99
CA ARG A 101 4.31 8.03 -7.96
C ARG A 101 3.55 7.57 -9.20
N ILE A 102 2.34 7.01 -9.03
CA ILE A 102 1.47 6.61 -10.14
C ILE A 102 1.07 7.83 -10.98
N ASP A 103 0.60 8.90 -10.34
CA ASP A 103 0.14 10.12 -11.01
C ASP A 103 1.24 10.80 -11.86
N GLN A 104 2.46 10.79 -11.32
CA GLN A 104 3.66 11.32 -12.00
C GLN A 104 4.23 10.39 -13.07
N GLN A 105 3.61 9.21 -13.32
CA GLN A 105 4.14 8.17 -14.19
C GLN A 105 5.60 7.81 -13.86
N GLY A 106 5.93 7.81 -12.57
CA GLY A 106 7.30 7.59 -12.14
C GLY A 106 7.74 6.13 -12.32
N VAL A 107 9.05 5.90 -12.20
CA VAL A 107 9.64 4.58 -12.45
C VAL A 107 9.22 3.56 -11.39
N PHE A 108 8.85 2.36 -11.85
CA PHE A 108 8.64 1.17 -11.06
C PHE A 108 9.60 0.07 -11.50
N LEU A 109 10.15 -0.69 -10.55
CA LEU A 109 10.84 -1.93 -10.88
C LEU A 109 9.80 -2.98 -11.29
N VAL A 110 10.06 -3.66 -12.39
CA VAL A 110 9.20 -4.73 -12.91
C VAL A 110 9.95 -6.04 -12.71
N PHE A 111 9.26 -7.05 -12.15
CA PHE A 111 9.78 -8.40 -12.04
C PHE A 111 8.86 -9.32 -12.85
N ASP A 112 9.46 -10.05 -13.78
CA ASP A 112 8.80 -11.04 -14.65
C ASP A 112 8.60 -12.38 -13.93
#